data_AF-A0A7C5S4I0-F1
#
_entry.id   AF-A0A7C5S4I0-F1
#
_cell.length_a   1.000
_cell.length_b   1.000
_cell.length_c   1.000
_cell.angle_alpha   90.00
_cell.angle_beta   90.00
_cell.angle_gamma   90.00
#
_symmetry.space_group_name_H-M   'P 1'
#
loop_
_entity.id
_entity.type
_entity.pdbx_description
1 polymer ?
#
loop_
_entity_poly.entity_id
_entity_poly.type
_entity_poly.pdbx_seq_one_letter_code
_entity_poly.pdbx_strand_id
1 'polypeptide(L)'
;MERQQAALGAAAATVLFCAVCGAAERGDLTGYIRERSKPGDTVYVEVGGRSVRAALVKADEEGIAASLMGMEIPQNWYDIGDRQLLLMARRLAGDEDGEALLLLYRFAIRREELKDEAVKLEGTLKERFPERFDAPKHQESVKPAASEEKPPGDEIQGDIPVLPVAAAGGTTPGPFLKAPRGTYEGIFRGHPKIFVRDGDREPGFGISLGELRRRARTAPWSAFTGRLREAPEEPVHYSAPNLAMSWLATGNESAARRAIEIIKQPIRMDGTTYMGDHLEAVCIAYDWLYNYPGFSEEDKRAVRESILRSAEQMRRIMHDHAWHTRPYAWANGVMFAGLALYPEEPRAEALARAAVEQYKRYLIPARQMHDGAWQNSMAYGRKYMVRSVFHALSAWTSATGEDLWYHAAVDGNWTERMLYMLIYACRPDYSYVTYGDFYQSGWTAETKSYNNLLSGTYGTRNPYGQG
;
A
#
# COMPACT_ATOMS: atom_id res chain seq x y z
N MET A 1 -30.51 -16.93 15.98
CA MET A 1 -29.09 -16.60 16.19
C MET A 1 -28.16 -17.71 15.74
N GLU A 2 -28.31 -18.96 16.22
CA GLU A 2 -27.40 -20.07 15.85
C GLU A 2 -27.34 -20.36 14.34
N ARG A 3 -28.48 -20.34 13.63
CA ARG A 3 -28.50 -20.52 12.16
C ARG A 3 -27.80 -19.40 11.37
N GLN A 4 -27.80 -18.17 11.88
CA GLN A 4 -27.09 -17.05 11.26
C GLN A 4 -25.58 -17.11 11.53
N GLN A 5 -25.16 -17.52 12.73
CA GLN A 5 -23.74 -17.73 13.05
C GLN A 5 -23.14 -18.91 12.27
N ALA A 6 -23.90 -20.00 12.08
CA ALA A 6 -23.48 -21.12 11.24
C ALA A 6 -23.32 -20.72 9.75
N ALA A 7 -24.24 -19.91 9.22
CA ALA A 7 -24.15 -19.39 7.85
C ALA A 7 -22.97 -18.42 7.65
N LEU A 8 -22.69 -17.55 8.63
CA LEU A 8 -21.54 -16.64 8.60
C LEU A 8 -20.20 -17.39 8.73
N GLY A 9 -20.13 -18.42 9.57
CA GLY A 9 -18.95 -19.29 9.68
C GLY A 9 -18.66 -20.07 8.40
N ALA A 10 -19.70 -20.61 7.75
CA ALA A 10 -19.57 -21.31 6.47
C ALA A 10 -19.11 -20.37 5.33
N ALA A 11 -19.64 -19.14 5.28
CA ALA A 11 -19.23 -18.15 4.29
C ALA A 11 -17.78 -17.69 4.48
N ALA A 12 -17.34 -17.41 5.72
CA ALA A 12 -15.97 -17.01 6.02
C ALA A 12 -14.96 -18.15 5.74
N ALA A 13 -15.30 -19.39 6.09
CA ALA A 13 -14.47 -20.56 5.76
C ALA A 13 -14.37 -20.77 4.25
N THR A 14 -15.45 -20.53 3.50
CA THR A 14 -15.45 -20.64 2.02
C THR A 14 -14.56 -19.57 1.39
N VAL A 15 -14.63 -18.31 1.85
CA VAL A 15 -13.78 -17.22 1.34
C VAL A 15 -12.30 -17.46 1.67
N LEU A 16 -11.99 -17.91 2.89
CA LEU A 16 -10.60 -18.24 3.28
C LEU A 16 -10.07 -19.42 2.46
N PHE A 17 -10.90 -20.45 2.23
CA PHE A 17 -10.56 -21.59 1.40
C PHE A 17 -10.31 -21.16 -0.07
N CYS A 18 -11.14 -20.29 -0.64
CA CYS A 18 -10.96 -19.77 -1.99
C CYS A 18 -9.66 -18.97 -2.14
N ALA A 19 -9.32 -18.11 -1.18
CA ALA A 19 -8.09 -17.31 -1.21
C ALA A 19 -6.81 -18.15 -1.07
N VAL A 20 -6.81 -19.12 -0.14
CA VAL A 20 -5.68 -20.05 0.06
C VAL A 20 -5.47 -20.92 -1.19
N CYS A 21 -6.56 -21.40 -1.81
CA CYS A 21 -6.44 -22.17 -3.03
C CYS A 21 -5.95 -21.33 -4.22
N GLY A 22 -6.39 -20.06 -4.34
CA GLY A 22 -5.97 -19.20 -5.45
C GLY A 22 -4.46 -18.90 -5.45
N ALA A 23 -3.87 -18.74 -4.26
CA ALA A 23 -2.42 -18.58 -4.09
C ALA A 23 -1.65 -19.87 -4.39
N ALA A 24 -2.15 -21.03 -3.91
CA ALA A 24 -1.55 -22.33 -4.19
C ALA A 24 -1.54 -22.65 -5.69
N GLU A 25 -2.66 -22.45 -6.39
CA GLU A 25 -2.78 -22.71 -7.83
C GLU A 25 -1.87 -21.80 -8.66
N ARG A 26 -1.70 -20.54 -8.25
CA ARG A 26 -0.74 -19.64 -8.91
C ARG A 26 0.69 -20.13 -8.68
N GLY A 27 1.01 -20.59 -7.47
CA GLY A 27 2.28 -21.25 -7.17
C GLY A 27 2.53 -22.45 -8.06
N ASP A 28 1.57 -23.38 -8.14
CA ASP A 28 1.63 -24.57 -9.00
C ASP A 28 1.86 -24.19 -10.47
N LEU A 29 1.16 -23.16 -10.96
CA LEU A 29 1.31 -22.69 -12.33
C LEU A 29 2.69 -22.07 -12.60
N THR A 30 3.22 -21.27 -11.68
CA THR A 30 4.58 -20.71 -11.81
C THR A 30 5.66 -21.80 -11.71
N GLY A 31 5.48 -22.79 -10.84
CA GLY A 31 6.34 -23.98 -10.75
C GLY A 31 6.34 -24.76 -12.05
N TYR A 32 5.16 -25.00 -12.63
CA TYR A 32 5.01 -25.65 -13.93
C TYR A 32 5.76 -24.90 -15.05
N ILE A 33 5.61 -23.57 -15.14
CA ILE A 33 6.32 -22.75 -16.12
C ILE A 33 7.83 -22.86 -15.94
N ARG A 34 8.31 -22.76 -14.70
CA ARG A 34 9.74 -22.86 -14.38
C ARG A 34 10.34 -24.21 -14.78
N GLU A 35 9.63 -25.30 -14.51
CA GLU A 35 10.11 -26.66 -14.81
C GLU A 35 10.09 -27.01 -16.30
N ARG A 36 9.10 -26.49 -17.05
CA ARG A 36 8.90 -26.86 -18.45
C ARG A 36 9.52 -25.90 -19.45
N SER A 37 9.76 -24.65 -19.07
CA SER A 37 10.34 -23.65 -19.97
C SER A 37 11.85 -23.82 -20.16
N LYS A 38 12.35 -23.40 -21.32
CA LYS A 38 13.77 -23.42 -21.69
C LYS A 38 14.21 -22.06 -22.22
N PRO A 39 15.49 -21.68 -22.06
CA PRO A 39 16.03 -20.51 -22.72
C PRO A 39 15.76 -20.55 -24.24
N GLY A 40 15.25 -19.45 -24.78
CA GLY A 40 14.81 -19.32 -26.17
C GLY A 40 13.30 -19.53 -26.38
N ASP A 41 12.58 -20.09 -25.41
CA ASP A 41 11.12 -20.20 -25.50
C ASP A 41 10.49 -18.83 -25.66
N THR A 42 9.42 -18.75 -26.45
CA THR A 42 8.70 -17.49 -26.57
C THR A 42 7.78 -17.28 -25.38
N VAL A 43 7.97 -16.17 -24.68
CA VAL A 43 7.07 -15.66 -23.65
C VAL A 43 6.49 -14.30 -24.07
N TYR A 44 5.44 -13.88 -23.39
CA TYR A 44 4.96 -12.51 -23.46
C TYR A 44 5.42 -11.79 -22.20
N VAL A 45 5.87 -10.54 -22.34
CA VAL A 45 6.21 -9.65 -21.23
C VAL A 45 5.55 -8.29 -21.45
N GLU A 46 5.19 -7.63 -20.36
CA GLU A 46 4.60 -6.29 -20.38
C GLU A 46 5.71 -5.23 -20.40
N VAL A 47 5.73 -4.41 -21.45
CA VAL A 47 6.68 -3.30 -21.61
C VAL A 47 5.89 -2.04 -21.93
N GLY A 48 5.87 -1.09 -21.00
CA GLY A 48 5.11 0.16 -21.16
C GLY A 48 3.59 -0.05 -21.27
N GLY A 49 3.05 -1.06 -20.57
CA GLY A 49 1.62 -1.39 -20.59
C GLY A 49 1.14 -2.06 -21.89
N ARG A 50 2.06 -2.63 -22.66
CA ARG A 50 1.76 -3.47 -23.82
C ARG A 50 2.41 -4.83 -23.65
N SER A 51 1.66 -5.87 -23.97
CA SER A 51 2.16 -7.24 -24.08
C SER A 51 3.01 -7.39 -25.34
N VAL A 52 4.29 -7.73 -25.17
CA VAL A 52 5.26 -7.90 -26.26
C VAL A 52 5.81 -9.32 -26.21
N ARG A 53 6.00 -9.91 -27.39
CA ARG A 53 6.64 -11.22 -27.55
C ARG A 53 8.15 -11.09 -27.31
N ALA A 54 8.71 -11.90 -26.42
CA ALA A 54 10.12 -11.92 -26.09
C ALA A 54 10.65 -13.36 -26.00
N ALA A 55 11.98 -13.53 -26.06
CA ALA A 55 12.62 -14.83 -25.87
C ALA A 55 12.98 -15.01 -24.40
N LEU A 56 12.52 -16.08 -23.77
CA LEU A 56 12.85 -16.39 -22.38
C LEU A 56 14.36 -16.58 -22.25
N VAL A 57 14.98 -15.90 -21.29
CA VAL A 57 16.38 -16.09 -20.90
C VAL A 57 16.44 -17.10 -19.76
N LYS A 58 15.63 -16.88 -18.71
CA LYS A 58 15.51 -17.78 -17.56
C LYS A 58 14.14 -17.66 -16.89
N ALA A 59 13.76 -18.70 -16.17
CA ALA A 59 12.64 -18.71 -15.21
C ALA A 59 13.15 -19.34 -13.90
N ASP A 60 12.97 -18.65 -12.78
CA ASP A 60 13.49 -19.06 -11.46
C ASP A 60 12.44 -18.83 -10.35
N GLU A 61 12.85 -18.79 -9.08
CA GLU A 61 11.94 -18.57 -7.95
C GLU A 61 11.38 -17.15 -7.88
N GLU A 62 12.10 -16.16 -8.42
CA GLU A 62 11.72 -14.76 -8.33
C GLU A 62 10.82 -14.34 -9.50
N GLY A 63 11.03 -14.94 -10.67
CA GLY A 63 10.26 -14.59 -11.85
C GLY A 63 10.79 -15.19 -13.15
N ILE A 64 10.60 -14.42 -14.22
CA ILE A 64 11.23 -14.68 -15.52
C ILE A 64 12.14 -13.52 -15.90
N ALA A 65 13.12 -13.80 -16.73
CA ALA A 65 13.82 -12.79 -17.50
C ALA A 65 13.64 -13.08 -18.98
N ALA A 66 13.25 -12.08 -19.76
CA ALA A 66 13.05 -12.23 -21.20
C ALA A 66 13.89 -11.24 -22.00
N SER A 67 14.50 -11.71 -23.08
CA SER A 67 15.26 -10.92 -24.03
C SER A 67 14.33 -10.31 -25.08
N LEU A 68 14.31 -8.99 -25.12
CA LEU A 68 13.63 -8.20 -26.14
C LEU A 68 14.67 -7.29 -26.79
N MET A 69 14.95 -7.52 -28.08
CA MET A 69 15.97 -6.76 -28.83
C MET A 69 17.36 -6.75 -28.17
N GLY A 70 17.75 -7.85 -27.52
CA GLY A 70 19.03 -7.98 -26.83
C GLY A 70 19.07 -7.36 -25.43
N MET A 71 17.98 -6.74 -24.97
CA MET A 71 17.82 -6.28 -23.59
C MET A 71 17.10 -7.34 -22.75
N GLU A 72 17.64 -7.64 -21.58
CA GLU A 72 16.99 -8.51 -20.59
C GLU A 72 15.97 -7.72 -19.76
N ILE A 73 14.73 -8.20 -19.74
CA ILE A 73 13.60 -7.60 -19.03
C ILE A 73 13.19 -8.58 -17.92
N PRO A 74 13.56 -8.31 -16.66
CA PRO A 74 13.09 -9.11 -15.53
C PRO A 74 11.62 -8.80 -15.24
N GLN A 75 10.82 -9.83 -14.98
CA GLN A 75 9.46 -9.72 -14.47
C GLN A 75 9.28 -10.65 -13.28
N ASN A 76 8.90 -10.09 -12.14
CA ASN A 76 8.58 -10.88 -10.96
C ASN A 76 7.29 -11.67 -11.19
N TRP A 77 7.20 -12.90 -10.67
CA TRP A 77 6.00 -13.72 -10.78
C TRP A 77 4.73 -12.98 -10.35
N TYR A 78 4.77 -12.13 -9.33
CA TYR A 78 3.62 -11.37 -8.82
C TYR A 78 3.14 -10.22 -9.72
N ASP A 79 3.97 -9.80 -10.69
CA ASP A 79 3.65 -8.71 -11.61
C ASP A 79 3.09 -9.21 -12.95
N ILE A 80 3.19 -10.52 -13.21
CA ILE A 80 2.62 -11.16 -14.40
C ILE A 80 1.12 -11.38 -14.18
N GLY A 81 0.26 -10.80 -15.02
CA GLY A 81 -1.18 -10.98 -14.91
C GLY A 81 -1.61 -12.45 -15.05
N ASP A 82 -2.70 -12.85 -14.39
CA ASP A 82 -3.19 -14.25 -14.39
C ASP A 82 -3.42 -14.78 -15.82
N ARG A 83 -3.96 -13.95 -16.71
CA ARG A 83 -4.13 -14.31 -18.13
C ARG A 83 -2.81 -14.60 -18.83
N GLN A 84 -1.77 -13.83 -18.55
CA GLN A 84 -0.45 -13.99 -19.16
C GLN A 84 0.23 -15.26 -18.64
N LEU A 85 0.12 -15.54 -17.33
CA LEU A 85 0.58 -16.81 -16.76
C LEU A 85 -0.12 -18.01 -17.41
N LEU A 86 -1.46 -17.96 -17.53
CA LEU A 86 -2.23 -19.03 -18.17
C LEU A 86 -1.76 -19.26 -19.61
N LEU A 87 -1.55 -18.19 -20.39
CA LEU A 87 -1.09 -18.29 -21.78
C LEU A 87 0.33 -18.86 -21.90
N MET A 88 1.23 -18.47 -21.00
CA MET A 88 2.59 -19.03 -20.95
C MET A 88 2.55 -20.53 -20.66
N ALA A 89 1.84 -20.92 -19.61
CA ALA A 89 1.73 -22.32 -19.21
C ALA A 89 1.00 -23.17 -20.26
N ARG A 90 -0.07 -22.65 -20.88
CA ARG A 90 -0.78 -23.33 -21.99
C ARG A 90 0.14 -23.60 -23.17
N ARG A 91 1.01 -22.65 -23.52
CA ARG A 91 1.97 -22.84 -24.62
C ARG A 91 2.98 -23.94 -24.32
N LEU A 92 3.42 -24.05 -23.07
CA LEU A 92 4.36 -25.08 -22.61
C LEU A 92 3.70 -26.46 -22.50
N ALA A 93 2.42 -26.51 -22.13
CA ALA A 93 1.64 -27.74 -22.06
C ALA A 93 1.44 -28.39 -23.43
N GLY A 94 1.21 -27.57 -24.47
CA GLY A 94 0.64 -28.06 -25.72
C GLY A 94 -0.75 -28.68 -25.49
N ASP A 95 -1.29 -29.33 -26.51
CA ASP A 95 -2.63 -29.92 -26.42
C ASP A 95 -2.61 -31.42 -26.03
N GLU A 96 -1.43 -32.00 -25.76
CA GLU A 96 -1.25 -33.44 -25.49
C GLU A 96 -1.03 -33.77 -24.00
N ASP A 97 -0.76 -32.79 -23.15
CA ASP A 97 -0.51 -32.97 -21.72
C ASP A 97 -1.80 -32.76 -20.91
N GLY A 98 -2.57 -33.83 -20.71
CA GLY A 98 -3.84 -33.80 -19.99
C GLY A 98 -3.75 -33.30 -18.53
N GLU A 99 -2.64 -33.55 -17.83
CA GLU A 99 -2.44 -33.02 -16.46
C GLU A 99 -2.23 -31.52 -16.47
N ALA A 100 -1.39 -31.03 -17.40
CA ALA A 100 -1.16 -29.62 -17.55
C ALA A 100 -2.45 -28.88 -17.93
N LEU A 101 -3.25 -29.43 -18.85
CA LEU A 101 -4.55 -28.85 -19.22
C LEU A 101 -5.53 -28.82 -18.04
N LEU A 102 -5.51 -29.82 -17.16
CA LEU A 102 -6.33 -29.84 -15.95
C LEU A 102 -5.89 -28.78 -14.93
N LEU A 103 -4.58 -28.60 -14.73
CA LEU A 103 -4.02 -27.51 -13.91
C LEU A 103 -4.47 -26.14 -14.44
N LEU A 104 -4.34 -25.92 -15.76
CA LEU A 104 -4.76 -24.70 -16.43
C LEU A 104 -6.25 -24.42 -16.26
N TYR A 105 -7.09 -25.46 -16.40
CA TYR A 105 -8.53 -25.35 -16.22
C TYR A 105 -8.89 -24.95 -14.79
N ARG A 106 -8.29 -25.60 -13.79
CA ARG A 106 -8.50 -25.27 -12.36
C ARG A 106 -8.11 -23.83 -12.04
N PHE A 107 -6.98 -23.38 -12.58
CA PHE A 107 -6.55 -22.00 -12.45
C PHE A 107 -7.53 -21.01 -13.11
N ALA A 108 -8.02 -21.33 -14.31
CA ALA A 108 -8.90 -20.44 -15.08
C ALA A 108 -10.33 -20.35 -14.52
N ILE A 109 -10.95 -21.47 -14.09
CA ILE A 109 -12.37 -21.49 -13.68
C ILE A 109 -12.68 -20.64 -12.44
N ARG A 110 -11.66 -20.28 -11.66
CA ARG A 110 -11.80 -19.49 -10.43
C ARG A 110 -11.60 -17.99 -10.64
N ARG A 111 -11.34 -17.55 -11.87
CA ARG A 111 -11.03 -16.18 -12.23
C ARG A 111 -12.03 -15.70 -13.27
N GLU A 112 -12.81 -14.67 -12.93
CA GLU A 112 -13.89 -14.19 -13.78
C GLU A 112 -13.35 -13.72 -15.15
N GLU A 113 -12.17 -13.11 -15.17
CA GLU A 113 -11.52 -12.63 -16.38
C GLU A 113 -10.97 -13.75 -17.29
N LEU A 114 -10.93 -15.00 -16.81
CA LEU A 114 -10.45 -16.17 -17.55
C LEU A 114 -11.55 -17.17 -17.91
N LYS A 115 -12.82 -16.83 -17.67
CA LYS A 115 -13.96 -17.72 -17.89
C LYS A 115 -14.04 -18.28 -19.31
N ASP A 116 -13.77 -17.45 -20.32
CA ASP A 116 -13.75 -17.89 -21.72
C ASP A 116 -12.63 -18.92 -21.99
N GLU A 117 -11.48 -18.76 -21.33
CA GLU A 117 -10.38 -19.73 -21.44
C GLU A 117 -10.70 -21.01 -20.68
N ALA A 118 -11.36 -20.92 -19.52
CA ALA A 118 -11.83 -22.07 -18.77
C ALA A 118 -12.79 -22.93 -19.61
N VAL A 119 -13.74 -22.31 -20.31
CA VAL A 119 -14.68 -23.01 -21.21
C VAL A 119 -13.94 -23.73 -22.35
N LYS A 120 -12.93 -23.09 -22.96
CA LYS A 120 -12.13 -23.72 -24.03
C LYS A 120 -11.32 -24.90 -23.50
N LEU A 121 -10.70 -24.76 -22.33
CA LEU A 121 -9.93 -25.82 -21.69
C LEU A 121 -10.82 -26.99 -21.29
N GLU A 122 -12.03 -26.71 -20.78
CA GLU A 122 -13.04 -27.72 -20.48
C GLU A 122 -13.45 -28.51 -21.72
N GLY A 123 -13.73 -27.83 -22.84
CA GLY A 123 -14.05 -28.50 -24.11
C GLY A 123 -12.92 -29.42 -24.57
N THR A 124 -11.68 -28.92 -24.51
CA THR A 124 -10.48 -29.69 -24.89
C THR A 124 -10.28 -30.92 -23.99
N LEU A 125 -10.44 -30.75 -22.68
CA LEU A 125 -10.32 -31.83 -21.71
C LEU A 125 -11.39 -32.90 -21.91
N LYS A 126 -12.66 -32.51 -22.12
CA LYS A 126 -13.75 -33.46 -22.38
C LYS A 126 -13.59 -34.22 -23.69
N GLU A 127 -13.09 -33.56 -24.73
CA GLU A 127 -12.89 -34.18 -26.05
C GLU A 127 -11.71 -35.15 -26.04
N ARG A 128 -10.58 -34.76 -25.43
CA ARG A 128 -9.30 -35.48 -25.55
C ARG A 128 -8.95 -36.35 -24.35
N PHE A 129 -9.46 -36.04 -23.17
CA PHE A 129 -9.14 -36.69 -21.90
C PHE A 129 -10.40 -36.91 -21.03
N PRO A 130 -11.48 -37.49 -21.58
CA PRO A 130 -12.76 -37.64 -20.86
C PRO A 130 -12.62 -38.38 -19.53
N GLU A 131 -11.71 -39.35 -19.45
CA GLU A 131 -11.43 -40.14 -18.24
C GLU A 131 -10.85 -39.31 -17.09
N ARG A 132 -10.21 -38.17 -17.40
CA ARG A 132 -9.62 -37.27 -16.38
C ARG A 132 -10.58 -36.17 -15.95
N PHE A 133 -11.52 -35.81 -16.82
CA PHE A 133 -12.52 -34.79 -16.52
C PHE A 133 -13.58 -35.29 -15.54
N ASP A 134 -13.96 -36.58 -15.62
CA ASP A 134 -14.99 -37.21 -14.78
C ASP A 134 -14.47 -37.82 -13.45
N ALA A 135 -13.18 -37.69 -13.14
CA ALA A 135 -12.62 -38.26 -11.91
C ALA A 135 -13.08 -37.49 -10.64
N PRO A 136 -13.50 -38.19 -9.56
CA PRO A 136 -14.03 -37.52 -8.36
C PRO A 136 -12.97 -36.67 -7.65
N LYS A 137 -13.44 -35.56 -7.05
CA LYS A 137 -12.69 -34.57 -6.26
C LYS A 137 -11.71 -35.23 -5.27
N HIS A 138 -10.45 -35.41 -5.67
CA HIS A 138 -9.38 -35.77 -4.74
C HIS A 138 -8.98 -34.54 -3.91
N GLN A 139 -9.30 -34.58 -2.61
CA GLN A 139 -8.60 -33.82 -1.58
C GLN A 139 -7.28 -34.53 -1.32
N GLU A 140 -6.16 -33.92 -1.71
CA GLU A 140 -4.84 -34.35 -1.22
C GLU A 140 -4.15 -33.21 -0.48
N SER A 141 -3.69 -33.56 0.73
CA SER A 141 -2.95 -32.75 1.67
C SER A 141 -1.47 -32.70 1.28
N VAL A 142 -0.95 -31.51 0.99
CA VAL A 142 0.49 -31.30 0.72
C VAL A 142 1.21 -30.91 2.03
N LYS A 143 2.31 -31.62 2.34
CA LYS A 143 3.26 -31.30 3.42
C LYS A 143 4.28 -30.26 2.92
N PRO A 144 4.75 -29.31 3.76
CA PRO A 144 5.71 -28.29 3.34
C PRO A 144 7.16 -28.82 3.35
N ALA A 145 7.91 -28.42 2.33
CA ALA A 145 9.35 -28.65 2.18
C ALA A 145 10.19 -27.55 2.86
N ALA A 146 11.40 -27.93 3.28
CA ALA A 146 12.32 -27.17 4.10
C ALA A 146 13.11 -26.09 3.32
N SER A 147 13.60 -25.11 4.08
CA SER A 147 14.27 -23.87 3.69
C SER A 147 15.78 -23.98 3.45
N GLU A 148 16.30 -23.24 2.46
CA GLU A 148 17.68 -22.73 2.27
C GLU A 148 17.59 -21.71 1.11
N GLU A 149 18.34 -20.61 0.93
CA GLU A 149 19.53 -20.01 1.55
C GLU A 149 19.54 -18.50 1.16
N LYS A 150 20.34 -17.66 1.83
CA LYS A 150 20.35 -16.17 1.71
C LYS A 150 21.18 -15.68 0.50
N PRO A 151 20.72 -14.69 -0.30
CA PRO A 151 21.59 -14.06 -1.31
C PRO A 151 22.49 -12.96 -0.71
N PRO A 152 23.65 -12.67 -1.35
CA PRO A 152 24.64 -11.71 -0.87
C PRO A 152 24.19 -10.27 -1.14
N GLY A 153 24.49 -9.38 -0.20
CA GLY A 153 24.19 -7.95 -0.32
C GLY A 153 25.39 -7.17 -0.84
N ASP A 154 25.22 -6.49 -1.97
CA ASP A 154 26.13 -5.45 -2.43
C ASP A 154 25.72 -4.11 -1.81
N GLU A 155 26.63 -3.52 -1.02
CA GLU A 155 26.50 -2.18 -0.44
C GLU A 155 26.80 -1.12 -1.52
N ILE A 156 25.79 -0.30 -1.86
CA ILE A 156 26.02 0.94 -2.61
C ILE A 156 26.34 2.04 -1.59
N GLN A 157 27.63 2.26 -1.34
CA GLN A 157 28.14 3.47 -0.68
C GLN A 157 28.46 4.53 -1.73
N GLY A 158 27.64 5.57 -1.81
CA GLY A 158 27.93 6.78 -2.58
C GLY A 158 27.42 8.00 -1.84
N ASP A 159 28.34 8.85 -1.38
CA ASP A 159 28.01 10.13 -0.76
C ASP A 159 27.40 11.07 -1.81
N ILE A 160 26.08 11.30 -1.71
CA ILE A 160 25.39 12.31 -2.54
C ILE A 160 25.71 13.70 -1.94
N PRO A 161 26.24 14.65 -2.74
CA PRO A 161 26.59 15.97 -2.23
C PRO A 161 25.35 16.74 -1.76
N VAL A 162 25.43 17.29 -0.55
CA VAL A 162 24.44 18.23 0.00
C VAL A 162 24.58 19.54 -0.76
N LEU A 163 23.58 19.88 -1.60
CA LEU A 163 23.58 21.15 -2.31
C LEU A 163 23.18 22.30 -1.37
N PRO A 164 23.83 23.48 -1.48
CA PRO A 164 23.47 24.64 -0.68
C PRO A 164 22.06 25.13 -1.05
N VAL A 165 21.19 25.21 -0.04
CA VAL A 165 19.86 25.80 -0.17
C VAL A 165 20.02 27.32 -0.31
N ALA A 166 19.67 27.87 -1.48
CA ALA A 166 19.60 29.32 -1.65
C ALA A 166 18.55 29.87 -0.67
N ALA A 167 18.92 30.88 0.12
CA ALA A 167 17.99 31.54 1.04
C ALA A 167 16.85 32.18 0.25
N ALA A 168 15.73 31.47 0.13
CA ALA A 168 14.48 32.06 -0.35
C ALA A 168 14.13 33.21 0.58
N GLY A 169 13.88 34.40 0.01
CA GLY A 169 13.58 35.62 0.78
C GLY A 169 12.50 35.33 1.82
N GLY A 170 12.82 35.61 3.09
CA GLY A 170 12.01 35.19 4.24
C GLY A 170 10.57 35.68 4.11
N THR A 171 9.65 34.75 3.85
CA THR A 171 8.22 35.02 4.00
C THR A 171 7.88 34.86 5.48
N THR A 172 7.37 35.92 6.10
CA THR A 172 6.79 35.84 7.45
C THR A 172 5.72 34.75 7.46
N PRO A 173 5.73 33.82 8.43
CA PRO A 173 4.67 32.82 8.55
C PRO A 173 3.31 33.51 8.54
N GLY A 174 2.34 32.92 7.84
CA GLY A 174 0.97 33.45 7.84
C GLY A 174 0.47 33.66 9.28
N PRO A 175 -0.39 34.66 9.54
CA PRO A 175 -0.78 35.10 10.89
C PRO A 175 -1.48 34.02 11.76
N PHE A 176 -1.71 32.84 11.20
CA PHE A 176 -2.44 31.71 11.80
C PHE A 176 -1.53 30.66 12.44
N LEU A 177 -0.22 30.70 12.19
CA LEU A 177 0.74 29.75 12.77
C LEU A 177 1.41 30.35 14.01
N LYS A 178 1.00 29.88 15.18
CA LYS A 178 1.69 30.16 16.45
C LYS A 178 2.85 29.18 16.60
N ALA A 179 4.00 29.66 17.06
CA ALA A 179 5.13 28.80 17.42
C ALA A 179 4.67 27.69 18.40
N PRO A 180 5.20 26.46 18.28
CA PRO A 180 4.76 25.34 19.10
C PRO A 180 4.97 25.63 20.60
N ARG A 181 3.95 25.37 21.41
CA ARG A 181 4.03 25.43 22.87
C ARG A 181 4.44 24.07 23.42
N GLY A 182 5.73 23.77 23.34
CA GLY A 182 6.34 22.57 23.93
C GLY A 182 6.52 21.41 22.95
N THR A 183 7.70 20.80 22.98
CA THR A 183 8.00 19.50 22.36
C THR A 183 7.84 18.41 23.41
N TYR A 184 7.39 17.20 23.03
CA TYR A 184 7.57 16.05 23.93
C TYR A 184 9.03 15.62 23.87
N GLU A 185 9.53 15.10 24.98
CA GLU A 185 10.74 14.28 24.96
C GLU A 185 10.40 12.94 24.29
N GLY A 186 10.45 12.91 22.95
CA GLY A 186 10.32 11.69 22.15
C GLY A 186 8.91 11.36 21.63
N ILE A 187 8.71 10.09 21.28
CA ILE A 187 7.44 9.57 20.76
C ILE A 187 6.49 9.29 21.93
N PHE A 188 5.22 9.62 21.79
CA PHE A 188 4.21 9.27 22.80
C PHE A 188 4.02 7.77 22.94
N ARG A 189 3.88 7.33 24.18
CA ARG A 189 3.83 5.90 24.54
C ARG A 189 2.47 5.25 24.33
N GLY A 190 1.37 5.99 24.38
CA GLY A 190 0.02 5.43 24.25
C GLY A 190 -0.43 5.22 22.80
N HIS A 191 -1.56 4.52 22.64
CA HIS A 191 -2.28 4.35 21.37
C HIS A 191 -3.75 4.81 21.52
N PRO A 192 -4.40 5.32 20.47
CA PRO A 192 -3.82 5.70 19.19
C PRO A 192 -2.92 6.95 19.32
N LYS A 193 -2.03 7.13 18.34
CA LYS A 193 -1.13 8.29 18.23
C LYS A 193 -0.89 8.76 16.80
N ILE A 194 -1.19 7.95 15.80
CA ILE A 194 -1.09 8.33 14.40
C ILE A 194 -2.36 9.10 14.04
N PHE A 195 -2.24 10.41 13.82
CA PHE A 195 -3.32 11.38 13.54
C PHE A 195 -4.35 11.63 14.66
N VAL A 196 -4.71 10.59 15.41
CA VAL A 196 -5.69 10.60 16.50
C VAL A 196 -4.97 10.26 17.81
N ARG A 197 -5.37 10.90 18.91
CA ARG A 197 -4.76 10.70 20.23
C ARG A 197 -5.78 10.23 21.24
N ASP A 198 -5.35 9.30 22.09
CA ASP A 198 -6.11 8.98 23.29
C ASP A 198 -6.08 10.14 24.31
N GLY A 199 -7.19 10.36 25.01
CA GLY A 199 -7.38 11.43 26.00
C GLY A 199 -7.78 12.81 25.45
N ASP A 200 -8.30 13.66 26.33
CA ASP A 200 -8.71 15.03 26.05
C ASP A 200 -7.50 15.96 26.16
N ARG A 201 -6.79 16.18 25.05
CA ARG A 201 -5.60 17.03 25.03
C ARG A 201 -5.88 18.45 24.55
N GLU A 202 -4.99 19.36 24.94
CA GLU A 202 -4.97 20.74 24.45
C GLU A 202 -4.95 20.80 22.90
N PRO A 203 -5.69 21.75 22.31
CA PRO A 203 -5.73 21.93 20.86
C PRO A 203 -4.35 22.21 20.28
N GLY A 204 -3.91 21.45 19.26
CA GLY A 204 -2.74 21.85 18.45
C GLY A 204 -1.96 20.76 17.72
N PHE A 205 -2.04 19.49 18.14
CA PHE A 205 -1.14 18.43 17.65
C PHE A 205 -1.88 17.10 17.34
N GLY A 206 -2.94 17.18 16.53
CA GLY A 206 -3.85 16.07 16.21
C GLY A 206 -5.20 16.19 16.93
N ILE A 207 -6.19 15.41 16.50
CA ILE A 207 -7.53 15.41 17.12
C ILE A 207 -7.59 14.40 18.26
N SER A 208 -8.26 14.75 19.36
CA SER A 208 -8.54 13.78 20.42
C SER A 208 -9.57 12.75 19.96
N LEU A 209 -9.56 11.57 20.55
CA LEU A 209 -10.59 10.56 20.31
C LEU A 209 -12.00 11.06 20.66
N GLY A 210 -12.12 11.87 21.72
CA GLY A 210 -13.38 12.53 22.09
C GLY A 210 -13.87 13.50 21.00
N GLU A 211 -12.97 14.31 20.45
CA GLU A 211 -13.28 15.20 19.32
C GLU A 211 -13.63 14.44 18.05
N LEU A 212 -12.88 13.38 17.70
CA LEU A 212 -13.18 12.52 16.56
C LEU A 212 -14.62 11.96 16.66
N ARG A 213 -14.99 11.39 17.81
CA ARG A 213 -16.33 10.83 18.06
C ARG A 213 -17.43 11.90 18.04
N ARG A 214 -17.12 13.13 18.44
CA ARG A 214 -18.04 14.26 18.31
C ARG A 214 -18.23 14.64 16.85
N ARG A 215 -17.13 14.86 16.11
CA ARG A 215 -17.14 15.20 14.68
C ARG A 215 -17.89 14.16 13.88
N ALA A 216 -17.64 12.87 14.11
CA ALA A 216 -18.29 11.76 13.42
C ALA A 216 -19.84 11.77 13.52
N ARG A 217 -20.41 12.49 14.49
CA ARG A 217 -21.86 12.62 14.68
C ARG A 217 -22.44 13.93 14.16
N THR A 218 -21.60 14.87 13.73
CA THR A 218 -21.99 16.21 13.27
C THR A 218 -21.75 16.37 11.77
N ALA A 219 -22.59 17.17 11.10
CA ALA A 219 -22.36 17.53 9.71
C ALA A 219 -21.06 18.36 9.53
N PRO A 220 -20.37 18.24 8.39
CA PRO A 220 -20.64 17.31 7.28
C PRO A 220 -20.11 15.88 7.52
N TRP A 221 -19.34 15.65 8.59
CA TRP A 221 -18.58 14.43 8.85
C TRP A 221 -19.44 13.17 9.10
N SER A 222 -20.67 13.33 9.57
CA SER A 222 -21.59 12.19 9.76
C SER A 222 -21.90 11.45 8.45
N ALA A 223 -21.95 12.16 7.31
CA ALA A 223 -22.13 11.54 5.99
C ALA A 223 -20.92 10.70 5.55
N PHE A 224 -19.70 11.09 5.95
CA PHE A 224 -18.49 10.30 5.70
C PHE A 224 -18.46 9.05 6.59
N THR A 225 -18.83 9.20 7.86
CA THR A 225 -18.85 8.10 8.83
C THR A 225 -19.83 6.99 8.41
N GLY A 226 -20.97 7.35 7.80
CA GLY A 226 -21.90 6.38 7.22
C GLY A 226 -21.26 5.47 6.15
N ARG A 227 -20.34 6.01 5.34
CA ARG A 227 -19.65 5.30 4.26
C ARG A 227 -18.50 4.40 4.73
N LEU A 228 -17.98 4.61 5.95
CA LEU A 228 -16.90 3.79 6.53
C LEU A 228 -17.37 2.38 6.95
N ARG A 229 -18.65 2.05 6.75
CA ARG A 229 -19.25 0.77 7.17
C ARG A 229 -19.11 -0.33 6.13
N GLU A 230 -18.81 0.04 4.89
CA GLU A 230 -18.72 -0.90 3.77
C GLU A 230 -17.26 -1.29 3.57
N ALA A 231 -16.94 -2.55 3.89
CA ALA A 231 -15.68 -3.14 3.44
C ALA A 231 -15.84 -3.50 1.95
N PRO A 232 -14.85 -3.25 1.09
CA PRO A 232 -14.81 -3.92 -0.20
C PRO A 232 -14.83 -5.45 0.00
N GLU A 233 -15.43 -6.17 -0.94
CA GLU A 233 -15.51 -7.64 -0.89
C GLU A 233 -14.10 -8.25 -0.82
N GLU A 234 -13.15 -7.68 -1.58
CA GLU A 234 -11.75 -8.09 -1.55
C GLU A 234 -10.96 -7.38 -0.43
N PRO A 235 -10.25 -8.14 0.43
CA PRO A 235 -9.39 -7.58 1.44
C PRO A 235 -8.16 -6.95 0.78
N VAL A 236 -8.14 -5.62 0.72
CA VAL A 236 -6.96 -4.84 0.33
C VAL A 236 -6.51 -4.03 1.53
N HIS A 237 -5.20 -3.98 1.84
CA HIS A 237 -4.70 -3.25 3.02
C HIS A 237 -5.18 -1.80 3.10
N TYR A 238 -5.40 -1.13 1.95
CA TYR A 238 -5.95 0.24 1.87
C TYR A 238 -7.31 0.41 2.55
N SER A 239 -8.08 -0.66 2.73
CA SER A 239 -9.37 -0.61 3.40
C SER A 239 -9.28 -0.71 4.92
N ALA A 240 -8.16 -1.21 5.47
CA ALA A 240 -8.01 -1.42 6.91
C ALA A 240 -8.11 -0.12 7.73
N PRO A 241 -7.48 1.02 7.34
CA PRO A 241 -7.67 2.28 8.05
C PRO A 241 -9.12 2.75 8.09
N ASN A 242 -9.89 2.59 7.02
CA ASN A 242 -11.30 3.02 6.98
C ASN A 242 -12.16 2.20 7.96
N LEU A 243 -11.92 0.89 8.02
CA LEU A 243 -12.59 -0.01 8.96
C LEU A 243 -12.17 0.25 10.42
N ALA A 244 -10.88 0.50 10.66
CA ALA A 244 -10.38 0.91 11.97
C ALA A 244 -10.96 2.27 12.41
N MET A 245 -11.12 3.22 11.49
CA MET A 245 -11.78 4.51 11.76
C MET A 245 -13.25 4.31 12.13
N SER A 246 -13.95 3.39 11.45
CA SER A 246 -15.35 3.01 11.78
C SER A 246 -15.46 2.57 13.25
N TRP A 247 -14.51 1.77 13.73
CA TRP A 247 -14.41 1.41 15.15
C TRP A 247 -14.17 2.63 16.05
N LEU A 248 -13.13 3.44 15.78
CA LEU A 248 -12.81 4.59 16.63
C LEU A 248 -13.96 5.59 16.74
N ALA A 249 -14.64 5.85 15.61
CA ALA A 249 -15.70 6.83 15.48
C ALA A 249 -17.04 6.35 16.07
N THR A 250 -17.41 5.07 15.87
CA THR A 250 -18.77 4.58 16.19
C THR A 250 -18.82 3.35 17.09
N GLY A 251 -17.68 2.76 17.45
CA GLY A 251 -17.64 1.48 18.19
C GLY A 251 -18.06 0.27 17.36
N ASN A 252 -17.93 0.32 16.03
CA ASN A 252 -18.33 -0.79 15.17
C ASN A 252 -17.34 -1.97 15.25
N GLU A 253 -17.65 -2.97 16.08
CA GLU A 253 -16.78 -4.13 16.30
C GLU A 253 -16.62 -5.04 15.07
N SER A 254 -17.61 -5.16 14.19
CA SER A 254 -17.47 -6.01 13.01
C SER A 254 -16.44 -5.43 12.03
N ALA A 255 -16.41 -4.11 11.90
CA ALA A 255 -15.38 -3.41 11.15
C ALA A 255 -13.99 -3.59 11.80
N ALA A 256 -13.89 -3.49 13.13
CA ALA A 256 -12.65 -3.75 13.86
C ALA A 256 -12.09 -5.16 13.58
N ARG A 257 -12.93 -6.20 13.72
CA ARG A 257 -12.55 -7.59 13.43
C ARG A 257 -12.11 -7.76 11.98
N ARG A 258 -12.86 -7.21 11.01
CA ARG A 258 -12.48 -7.29 9.60
C ARG A 258 -11.16 -6.60 9.30
N ALA A 259 -10.91 -5.44 9.92
CA ALA A 259 -9.64 -4.73 9.78
C ALA A 259 -8.46 -5.56 10.32
N ILE A 260 -8.63 -6.24 11.47
CA ILE A 260 -7.63 -7.17 12.01
C ILE A 260 -7.29 -8.28 11.00
N GLU A 261 -8.31 -8.91 10.41
CA GLU A 261 -8.06 -9.97 9.41
C GLU A 261 -7.29 -9.45 8.19
N ILE A 262 -7.52 -8.20 7.77
CA ILE A 262 -6.79 -7.58 6.66
C ILE A 262 -5.33 -7.31 7.04
N ILE A 263 -5.07 -6.71 8.21
CA ILE A 263 -3.69 -6.35 8.62
C ILE A 263 -2.84 -7.56 9.00
N LYS A 264 -3.46 -8.72 9.26
CA LYS A 264 -2.76 -9.99 9.44
C LYS A 264 -2.22 -10.58 8.14
N GLN A 265 -2.74 -10.15 6.99
CA GLN A 265 -2.24 -10.64 5.70
C GLN A 265 -0.82 -10.14 5.45
N PRO A 266 0.04 -10.92 4.76
CA PRO A 266 1.37 -10.49 4.37
C PRO A 266 1.35 -9.17 3.62
N ILE A 267 2.24 -8.25 3.98
CA ILE A 267 2.39 -6.96 3.30
C ILE A 267 3.08 -7.21 1.97
N ARG A 268 2.48 -6.75 0.86
CA ARG A 268 3.04 -6.93 -0.49
C ARG A 268 4.29 -6.06 -0.65
N MET A 269 5.41 -6.69 -1.00
CA MET A 269 6.70 -6.06 -1.26
C MET A 269 7.03 -6.14 -2.75
N ASP A 270 6.41 -5.27 -3.56
CA ASP A 270 6.53 -5.29 -5.03
C ASP A 270 7.58 -4.33 -5.59
N GLY A 271 8.38 -3.68 -4.72
CA GLY A 271 9.38 -2.70 -5.16
C GLY A 271 8.80 -1.41 -5.74
N THR A 272 7.47 -1.22 -5.67
CA THR A 272 6.81 -0.01 -6.17
C THR A 272 6.47 0.96 -5.04
N THR A 273 5.79 2.05 -5.38
CA THR A 273 5.27 2.99 -4.38
C THR A 273 4.19 2.36 -3.50
N TYR A 274 3.45 1.37 -4.03
CA TYR A 274 2.35 0.73 -3.33
C TYR A 274 2.80 0.02 -2.05
N MET A 275 3.98 -0.61 -2.02
CA MET A 275 4.43 -1.29 -0.79
C MET A 275 4.52 -0.34 0.41
N GLY A 276 4.99 0.90 0.19
CA GLY A 276 5.06 1.92 1.23
C GLY A 276 3.67 2.31 1.74
N ASP A 277 2.72 2.51 0.83
CA ASP A 277 1.34 2.84 1.19
C ASP A 277 0.62 1.65 1.87
N HIS A 278 0.92 0.40 1.49
CA HIS A 278 0.40 -0.80 2.15
C HIS A 278 0.88 -0.89 3.61
N LEU A 279 2.18 -0.71 3.84
CA LEU A 279 2.73 -0.69 5.19
C LEU A 279 2.17 0.46 6.01
N GLU A 280 2.06 1.67 5.43
CA GLU A 280 1.43 2.82 6.07
C GLU A 280 0.00 2.50 6.52
N ALA A 281 -0.83 1.92 5.64
CA ALA A 281 -2.21 1.55 5.94
C ALA A 281 -2.30 0.51 7.07
N VAL A 282 -1.45 -0.51 7.06
CA VAL A 282 -1.37 -1.51 8.13
C VAL A 282 -0.98 -0.87 9.46
N CYS A 283 0.01 0.03 9.47
CA CYS A 283 0.46 0.73 10.67
C CYS A 283 -0.62 1.63 11.29
N ILE A 284 -1.35 2.37 10.46
CA ILE A 284 -2.48 3.20 10.91
C ILE A 284 -3.55 2.32 11.58
N ALA A 285 -3.95 1.24 10.92
CA ALA A 285 -4.96 0.34 11.46
C ALA A 285 -4.49 -0.38 12.74
N TYR A 286 -3.22 -0.80 12.82
CA TYR A 286 -2.62 -1.36 14.03
C TYR A 286 -2.70 -0.38 15.21
N ASP A 287 -2.23 0.85 15.01
CA ASP A 287 -2.24 1.91 16.03
C ASP A 287 -3.66 2.23 16.53
N TRP A 288 -4.62 2.30 15.61
CA TRP A 288 -6.01 2.62 15.93
C TRP A 288 -6.78 1.48 16.59
N LEU A 289 -6.43 0.23 16.29
CA LEU A 289 -7.06 -0.95 16.87
C LEU A 289 -6.32 -1.49 18.09
N TYR A 290 -5.16 -0.94 18.44
CA TYR A 290 -4.30 -1.49 19.51
C TYR A 290 -5.06 -1.75 20.83
N ASN A 291 -5.97 -0.84 21.21
CA ASN A 291 -6.79 -0.95 22.43
C ASN A 291 -8.16 -1.62 22.21
N TYR A 292 -8.45 -2.13 21.00
CA TYR A 292 -9.69 -2.88 20.75
C TYR A 292 -9.63 -4.23 21.50
N PRO A 293 -10.62 -4.57 22.35
CA PRO A 293 -10.58 -5.81 23.14
C PRO A 293 -10.46 -7.11 22.32
N GLY A 294 -10.92 -7.09 21.06
CA GLY A 294 -10.81 -8.24 20.16
C GLY A 294 -9.48 -8.36 19.42
N PHE A 295 -8.53 -7.45 19.62
CA PHE A 295 -7.17 -7.57 19.06
C PHE A 295 -6.28 -8.31 20.05
N SER A 296 -6.18 -9.63 19.90
CA SER A 296 -5.43 -10.47 20.84
C SER A 296 -3.93 -10.13 20.87
N GLU A 297 -3.24 -10.42 21.98
CA GLU A 297 -1.79 -10.22 22.06
C GLU A 297 -1.01 -11.09 21.07
N GLU A 298 -1.56 -12.25 20.69
CA GLU A 298 -1.00 -13.11 19.65
C GLU A 298 -1.11 -12.45 18.27
N ASP A 299 -2.29 -11.95 17.91
CA ASP A 299 -2.48 -11.22 16.65
C ASP A 299 -1.64 -9.94 16.61
N LYS A 300 -1.55 -9.20 17.72
CA LYS A 300 -0.70 -8.01 17.81
C LYS A 300 0.77 -8.34 17.58
N ARG A 301 1.25 -9.47 18.11
CA ARG A 301 2.63 -9.95 17.88
C ARG A 301 2.84 -10.29 16.41
N ALA A 302 1.94 -11.05 15.80
CA ALA A 302 2.05 -11.45 14.40
C ALA A 302 2.07 -10.22 13.45
N VAL A 303 1.18 -9.26 13.68
CA VAL A 303 1.13 -8.02 12.89
C VAL A 303 2.37 -7.16 13.14
N ARG A 304 2.84 -7.04 14.40
CA ARG A 304 4.08 -6.33 14.74
C ARG A 304 5.29 -6.89 14.00
N GLU A 305 5.44 -8.21 13.99
CA GLU A 305 6.54 -8.86 13.26
C GLU A 305 6.46 -8.61 11.75
N SER A 306 5.26 -8.63 11.16
CA SER A 306 5.03 -8.31 9.74
C SER A 306 5.40 -6.86 9.40
N ILE A 307 4.96 -5.91 10.23
CA ILE A 307 5.30 -4.48 10.11
C ILE A 307 6.81 -4.31 10.20
N LEU A 308 7.45 -4.92 11.19
CA LEU A 308 8.88 -4.75 11.47
C LEU A 308 9.75 -5.29 10.34
N ARG A 309 9.47 -6.51 9.84
CA ARG A 309 10.20 -7.07 8.69
C ARG A 309 10.08 -6.17 7.45
N SER A 310 8.87 -5.72 7.15
CA SER A 310 8.60 -4.87 5.98
C SER A 310 9.29 -3.50 6.11
N ALA A 311 9.25 -2.90 7.30
CA ALA A 311 9.92 -1.63 7.58
C ALA A 311 11.44 -1.74 7.48
N GLU A 312 12.05 -2.82 7.97
CA GLU A 312 13.49 -3.03 7.83
C GLU A 312 13.92 -3.20 6.37
N GLN A 313 13.12 -3.90 5.56
CA GLN A 313 13.37 -4.00 4.12
C GLN A 313 13.26 -2.63 3.45
N MET A 314 12.19 -1.88 3.71
CA MET A 314 12.00 -0.53 3.13
C MET A 314 13.08 0.46 3.58
N ARG A 315 13.53 0.38 4.82
CA ARG A 315 14.60 1.26 5.34
C ARG A 315 15.88 1.14 4.53
N ARG A 316 16.19 -0.03 3.96
CA ARG A 316 17.39 -0.24 3.13
C ARG A 316 17.31 0.45 1.77
N ILE A 317 16.10 0.70 1.28
CA ILE A 317 15.85 1.20 -0.09
C ILE A 317 15.21 2.59 -0.13
N MET A 318 14.82 3.17 1.02
CA MET A 318 14.17 4.49 1.09
C MET A 318 15.04 5.68 0.62
N HIS A 319 16.32 5.44 0.32
CA HIS A 319 17.31 6.45 -0.06
C HIS A 319 17.41 6.69 -1.59
N ASP A 320 16.35 6.40 -2.33
CA ASP A 320 16.25 6.72 -3.76
C ASP A 320 16.20 8.24 -4.01
N HIS A 321 16.30 8.67 -5.28
CA HIS A 321 16.34 10.08 -5.63
C HIS A 321 15.02 10.80 -5.26
N ALA A 322 15.12 11.95 -4.58
CA ALA A 322 14.00 12.72 -4.02
C ALA A 322 12.99 13.30 -5.06
N TRP A 323 13.22 13.01 -6.34
CA TRP A 323 12.39 13.41 -7.47
C TRP A 323 11.46 12.29 -7.96
N HIS A 324 11.43 11.16 -7.28
CA HIS A 324 10.50 10.08 -7.55
C HIS A 324 9.49 9.92 -6.40
N THR A 325 8.35 9.28 -6.66
CA THR A 325 7.30 9.06 -5.64
C THR A 325 7.68 8.02 -4.59
N ARG A 326 8.44 6.99 -4.98
CA ARG A 326 8.87 5.87 -4.14
C ARG A 326 9.54 6.27 -2.83
N PRO A 327 10.60 7.11 -2.79
CA PRO A 327 11.27 7.43 -1.53
C PRO A 327 10.34 8.09 -0.50
N TYR A 328 9.32 8.85 -0.95
CA TYR A 328 8.31 9.39 -0.04
C TYR A 328 7.43 8.29 0.57
N ALA A 329 6.91 7.38 -0.25
CA ALA A 329 6.08 6.28 0.24
C ALA A 329 6.86 5.31 1.14
N TRP A 330 8.11 5.01 0.81
CA TRP A 330 8.95 4.11 1.60
C TRP A 330 9.37 4.76 2.93
N ALA A 331 9.78 6.03 2.92
CA ALA A 331 10.04 6.77 4.14
C ALA A 331 8.77 6.87 5.02
N ASN A 332 7.59 7.04 4.42
CA ASN A 332 6.32 6.93 5.14
C ASN A 332 6.13 5.56 5.80
N GLY A 333 6.24 4.48 5.04
CA GLY A 333 6.09 3.12 5.58
C GLY A 333 7.00 2.88 6.78
N VAL A 334 8.28 3.26 6.68
CA VAL A 334 9.27 3.13 7.77
C VAL A 334 8.92 4.02 8.97
N MET A 335 8.53 5.28 8.73
CA MET A 335 8.16 6.19 9.80
C MET A 335 6.93 5.70 10.55
N PHE A 336 5.86 5.35 9.82
CA PHE A 336 4.62 4.88 10.39
C PHE A 336 4.79 3.56 11.14
N ALA A 337 5.66 2.67 10.67
CA ALA A 337 6.05 1.48 11.43
C ALA A 337 6.71 1.85 12.76
N GLY A 338 7.70 2.74 12.74
CA GLY A 338 8.34 3.20 13.98
C GLY A 338 7.38 3.90 14.95
N LEU A 339 6.44 4.69 14.43
CA LEU A 339 5.41 5.31 15.26
C LEU A 339 4.43 4.27 15.81
N ALA A 340 3.93 3.35 14.99
CA ALA A 340 2.92 2.36 15.38
C ALA A 340 3.44 1.27 16.31
N LEU A 341 4.75 0.99 16.32
CA LEU A 341 5.33 -0.06 17.16
C LEU A 341 5.95 0.44 18.47
N TYR A 342 6.02 1.75 18.67
CA TYR A 342 6.55 2.34 19.90
C TYR A 342 5.46 2.41 20.98
N PRO A 343 5.74 2.00 22.25
CA PRO A 343 7.03 1.61 22.81
C PRO A 343 7.30 0.10 22.84
N GLU A 344 6.42 -0.72 22.27
CA GLU A 344 6.44 -2.19 22.40
C GLU A 344 7.64 -2.86 21.72
N GLU A 345 8.18 -2.25 20.66
CA GLU A 345 9.34 -2.75 19.93
C GLU A 345 10.57 -1.85 20.16
N PRO A 346 11.68 -2.38 20.72
CA PRO A 346 12.89 -1.60 20.98
C PRO A 346 13.49 -0.89 19.76
N ARG A 347 13.30 -1.44 18.55
CA ARG A 347 13.77 -0.82 17.29
C ARG A 347 12.87 0.30 16.77
N ALA A 348 11.66 0.46 17.31
CA ALA A 348 10.63 1.33 16.75
C ALA A 348 11.07 2.81 16.67
N GLU A 349 11.68 3.33 17.74
CA GLU A 349 12.16 4.72 17.73
C GLU A 349 13.23 4.93 16.66
N ALA A 350 14.19 4.00 16.54
CA ALA A 350 15.25 4.11 15.53
C ALA A 350 14.70 4.10 14.10
N LEU A 351 13.64 3.33 13.82
CA LEU A 351 12.93 3.35 12.53
C LEU A 351 12.29 4.72 12.28
N ALA A 352 11.51 5.22 13.23
CA ALA A 352 10.83 6.51 13.12
C ALA A 352 11.83 7.66 12.90
N ARG A 353 12.94 7.65 13.66
CA ARG A 353 14.02 8.65 13.55
C ARG A 353 14.75 8.57 12.22
N ALA A 354 15.08 7.37 11.73
CA ALA A 354 15.74 7.22 10.44
C ALA A 354 14.87 7.79 9.29
N ALA A 355 13.56 7.53 9.33
CA ALA A 355 12.65 8.02 8.31
C ALA A 355 12.41 9.55 8.40
N VAL A 356 12.25 10.12 9.60
CA VAL A 356 12.10 11.58 9.72
C VAL A 356 13.38 12.31 9.31
N GLU A 357 14.56 11.74 9.56
CA GLU A 357 15.83 12.30 9.09
C GLU A 357 15.92 12.26 7.56
N GLN A 358 15.44 11.19 6.91
CA GLN A 358 15.33 11.14 5.45
C GLN A 358 14.43 12.28 4.93
N TYR A 359 13.33 12.56 5.62
CA TYR A 359 12.47 13.70 5.31
C TYR A 359 13.21 15.03 5.45
N LYS A 360 13.79 15.29 6.63
CA LYS A 360 14.43 16.57 6.95
C LYS A 360 15.64 16.88 6.07
N ARG A 361 16.47 15.86 5.78
CA ARG A 361 17.73 16.06 5.06
C ARG A 361 17.59 16.05 3.55
N TYR A 362 16.62 15.30 3.01
CA TYR A 362 16.53 15.06 1.57
C TYR A 362 15.17 15.44 1.00
N LEU A 363 14.08 14.88 1.52
CA LEU A 363 12.78 14.99 0.87
C LEU A 363 12.13 16.37 1.01
N ILE A 364 12.27 17.04 2.16
CA ILE A 364 11.78 18.41 2.40
C ILE A 364 12.60 19.43 1.62
N PRO A 365 13.95 19.42 1.66
CA PRO A 365 14.75 20.30 0.81
C PRO A 365 14.42 20.18 -0.68
N ALA A 366 14.17 18.96 -1.17
CA ALA A 366 13.71 18.76 -2.54
C ALA A 366 12.35 19.46 -2.82
N ARG A 367 11.40 19.44 -1.87
CA ARG A 367 10.13 20.16 -2.02
C ARG A 367 10.30 21.68 -1.98
N GLN A 368 11.22 22.18 -1.16
CA GLN A 368 11.57 23.61 -1.12
C GLN A 368 12.12 24.08 -2.46
N MET A 369 12.98 23.30 -3.11
CA MET A 369 13.53 23.62 -4.43
C MET A 369 12.46 23.75 -5.53
N HIS A 370 11.35 23.02 -5.41
CA HIS A 370 10.21 23.14 -6.32
C HIS A 370 9.18 24.19 -5.89
N ASP A 371 9.44 24.92 -4.81
CA ASP A 371 8.51 25.90 -4.28
C ASP A 371 7.12 25.30 -3.96
N GLY A 372 7.08 24.02 -3.57
CA GLY A 372 5.84 23.26 -3.35
C GLY A 372 5.22 22.62 -4.61
N ALA A 373 5.76 22.85 -5.80
CA ALA A 373 5.36 22.12 -6.99
C ALA A 373 5.93 20.69 -7.02
N TRP A 374 5.52 19.92 -8.02
CA TRP A 374 6.06 18.59 -8.31
C TRP A 374 5.92 18.23 -9.79
N GLN A 375 6.68 17.23 -10.21
CA GLN A 375 6.89 16.87 -11.61
C GLN A 375 6.23 15.55 -12.02
N ASN A 376 5.92 14.65 -11.07
CA ASN A 376 5.37 13.32 -11.37
C ASN A 376 3.85 13.34 -11.61
N SER A 377 3.32 14.20 -12.48
CA SER A 377 1.88 14.28 -12.80
C SER A 377 0.92 14.58 -11.62
N MET A 378 -0.35 14.81 -11.96
CA MET A 378 -1.44 14.85 -10.98
C MET A 378 -1.94 13.46 -10.57
N ALA A 379 -1.65 12.41 -11.33
CA ALA A 379 -2.02 11.05 -10.94
C ALA A 379 -1.05 10.53 -9.86
N TYR A 380 0.25 10.62 -10.12
CA TYR A 380 1.28 10.09 -9.22
C TYR A 380 1.66 11.08 -8.12
N GLY A 381 2.02 12.31 -8.46
CA GLY A 381 2.60 13.25 -7.51
C GLY A 381 1.62 13.67 -6.43
N ARG A 382 0.37 13.93 -6.81
CA ARG A 382 -0.72 14.15 -5.87
C ARG A 382 -0.92 12.96 -4.91
N LYS A 383 -0.98 11.73 -5.46
CA LYS A 383 -1.31 10.52 -4.69
C LYS A 383 -0.17 10.07 -3.78
N TYR A 384 1.07 10.18 -4.23
CA TYR A 384 2.21 9.52 -3.59
C TYR A 384 3.29 10.47 -3.08
N MET A 385 3.32 11.73 -3.53
CA MET A 385 4.19 12.74 -2.91
C MET A 385 3.39 13.62 -1.97
N VAL A 386 2.35 14.30 -2.47
CA VAL A 386 1.58 15.27 -1.68
C VAL A 386 0.92 14.60 -0.48
N ARG A 387 0.17 13.51 -0.73
CA ARG A 387 -0.43 12.69 0.33
C ARG A 387 0.64 12.26 1.34
N SER A 388 1.74 11.69 0.86
CA SER A 388 2.77 11.11 1.73
C SER A 388 3.44 12.15 2.60
N VAL A 389 3.79 13.32 2.05
CA VAL A 389 4.33 14.45 2.81
C VAL A 389 3.32 14.91 3.86
N PHE A 390 2.05 15.15 3.49
CA PHE A 390 1.05 15.65 4.45
C PHE A 390 0.75 14.63 5.56
N HIS A 391 0.70 13.35 5.21
CA HIS A 391 0.59 12.25 6.16
C HIS A 391 1.81 12.21 7.09
N ALA A 392 3.02 12.37 6.54
CA ALA A 392 4.24 12.36 7.33
C ALA A 392 4.25 13.47 8.38
N LEU A 393 4.06 14.71 7.94
CA LEU A 393 4.05 15.89 8.80
C LEU A 393 2.98 15.75 9.89
N SER A 394 1.77 15.31 9.54
CA SER A 394 0.66 15.17 10.48
C SER A 394 0.86 14.03 11.48
N ALA A 395 1.31 12.86 11.02
CA ALA A 395 1.55 11.71 11.89
C ALA A 395 2.69 11.98 12.86
N TRP A 396 3.81 12.54 12.37
CA TRP A 396 4.95 12.89 13.22
C TRP A 396 4.57 13.94 14.26
N THR A 397 3.92 15.02 13.82
CA THR A 397 3.46 16.10 14.71
C THR A 397 2.51 15.56 15.77
N SER A 398 1.58 14.69 15.39
CA SER A 398 0.65 14.08 16.34
C SER A 398 1.36 13.16 17.33
N ALA A 399 2.27 12.32 16.84
CA ALA A 399 2.94 11.32 17.67
C ALA A 399 3.94 11.95 18.65
N THR A 400 4.67 12.97 18.23
CA THR A 400 5.87 13.52 18.92
C THR A 400 5.71 14.95 19.45
N GLY A 401 4.68 15.68 19.02
CA GLY A 401 4.52 17.10 19.37
C GLY A 401 5.52 18.02 18.65
N GLU A 402 6.46 17.50 17.88
CA GLU A 402 7.31 18.31 17.01
C GLU A 402 6.50 18.76 15.79
N ASP A 403 6.24 20.06 15.70
CA ASP A 403 5.41 20.66 14.65
C ASP A 403 6.17 20.82 13.34
N LEU A 404 6.21 19.74 12.54
CA LEU A 404 6.85 19.81 11.22
C LEU A 404 6.07 20.71 10.24
N TRP A 405 4.79 21.00 10.50
CA TRP A 405 4.03 21.96 9.71
C TRP A 405 4.49 23.39 9.97
N TYR A 406 4.76 23.75 11.22
CA TYR A 406 5.36 25.04 11.56
C TYR A 406 6.72 25.21 10.88
N HIS A 407 7.58 24.19 10.94
CA HIS A 407 8.88 24.21 10.24
C HIS A 407 8.73 24.42 8.74
N ALA A 408 7.82 23.68 8.08
CA ALA A 408 7.55 23.86 6.67
C ALA A 408 7.05 25.27 6.31
N ALA A 409 6.30 25.90 7.20
CA ALA A 409 5.77 27.26 7.01
C ALA A 409 6.82 28.36 7.17
N VAL A 410 7.73 28.24 8.16
CA VAL A 410 8.83 29.20 8.32
C VAL A 410 9.91 29.03 7.25
N ASP A 411 10.11 27.81 6.76
CA ASP A 411 11.12 27.49 5.76
C ASP A 411 10.60 27.71 4.34
N GLY A 412 10.11 28.93 4.10
CA GLY A 412 9.62 29.39 2.81
C GLY A 412 8.15 29.09 2.55
N ASN A 413 7.43 28.33 3.36
CA ASN A 413 6.00 28.05 3.19
C ASN A 413 5.62 27.24 1.93
N TRP A 414 6.48 26.30 1.56
CA TRP A 414 6.28 25.42 0.40
C TRP A 414 5.06 24.49 0.56
N THR A 415 4.65 24.14 1.78
CA THR A 415 3.46 23.32 2.03
C THR A 415 2.16 24.03 1.65
N GLU A 416 2.06 25.34 1.87
CA GLU A 416 0.91 26.10 1.38
C GLU A 416 0.90 26.17 -0.15
N ARG A 417 2.08 26.29 -0.77
CA ARG A 417 2.16 26.28 -2.25
C ARG A 417 1.87 24.92 -2.86
N MET A 418 2.11 23.81 -2.15
CA MET A 418 1.57 22.51 -2.55
C MET A 418 0.04 22.52 -2.61
N LEU A 419 -0.63 23.18 -1.66
CA LEU A 419 -2.10 23.36 -1.70
C LEU A 419 -2.52 24.22 -2.89
N TYR A 420 -1.80 25.31 -3.17
CA TYR A 420 -2.08 26.14 -4.34
C TYR A 420 -1.92 25.36 -5.63
N MET A 421 -0.90 24.52 -5.77
CA MET A 421 -0.74 23.65 -6.93
C MET A 421 -1.94 22.70 -7.10
N LEU A 422 -2.47 22.12 -6.02
CA LEU A 422 -3.71 21.34 -6.09
C LEU A 422 -4.89 22.19 -6.59
N ILE A 423 -5.08 23.39 -6.04
CA ILE A 423 -6.20 24.27 -6.42
C ILE A 423 -6.08 24.71 -7.89
N TYR A 424 -4.92 25.18 -8.32
CA TYR A 424 -4.69 25.66 -9.69
C TYR A 424 -4.65 24.53 -10.73
N ALA A 425 -4.31 23.30 -10.32
CA ALA A 425 -4.39 22.13 -11.18
C ALA A 425 -5.84 21.62 -11.36
N CYS A 426 -6.80 22.12 -10.58
CA CYS A 426 -8.19 21.69 -10.63
C CYS A 426 -8.94 22.38 -11.78
N ARG A 427 -9.62 21.60 -12.61
CA ARG A 427 -10.46 22.04 -13.72
C ARG A 427 -11.88 22.37 -13.24
N PRO A 428 -12.70 23.08 -14.04
CA PRO A 428 -14.08 23.44 -13.65
C PRO A 428 -15.00 22.25 -13.34
N ASP A 429 -14.69 21.06 -13.87
CA ASP A 429 -15.42 19.81 -13.61
C ASP A 429 -14.90 19.04 -12.37
N TYR A 430 -14.04 19.68 -11.58
CA TYR A 430 -13.33 19.11 -10.42
C TYR A 430 -12.37 17.97 -10.75
N SER A 431 -12.03 17.78 -12.03
CA SER A 431 -10.92 16.91 -12.42
C SER A 431 -9.59 17.66 -12.33
N TYR A 432 -8.46 16.97 -12.30
CA TYR A 432 -7.14 17.63 -12.38
C TYR A 432 -6.62 17.70 -13.82
N VAL A 433 -5.76 18.67 -14.11
CA VAL A 433 -5.03 18.76 -15.38
C VAL A 433 -4.24 17.48 -15.66
N THR A 434 -4.25 17.05 -16.91
CA THR A 434 -3.59 15.82 -17.36
C THR A 434 -2.22 16.15 -17.95
N TYR A 435 -1.16 15.85 -17.22
CA TYR A 435 0.23 15.94 -17.69
C TYR A 435 1.07 14.81 -17.08
N GLY A 436 2.21 14.46 -17.69
CA GLY A 436 3.03 13.33 -17.26
C GLY A 436 2.31 11.99 -17.32
N ASP A 437 2.74 11.02 -16.53
CA ASP A 437 2.11 9.70 -16.47
C ASP A 437 0.73 9.82 -15.83
N PHE A 438 -0.32 9.60 -16.62
CA PHE A 438 -1.71 9.77 -16.21
C PHE A 438 -2.57 8.65 -16.77
N TYR A 439 -3.34 7.98 -15.92
CA TYR A 439 -4.27 6.93 -16.37
C TYR A 439 -5.55 7.57 -16.93
N GLN A 440 -5.83 7.34 -18.21
CA GLN A 440 -6.95 7.95 -18.93
C GLN A 440 -8.33 7.32 -18.65
N SER A 441 -8.43 6.32 -17.76
CA SER A 441 -9.73 5.72 -17.43
C SER A 441 -10.58 6.73 -16.67
N GLY A 442 -11.57 7.32 -17.35
CA GLY A 442 -12.28 8.57 -17.02
C GLY A 442 -13.06 8.65 -15.71
N TRP A 443 -12.82 7.77 -14.73
CA TRP A 443 -13.52 7.73 -13.45
C TRP A 443 -12.68 7.26 -12.26
N THR A 444 -11.35 7.15 -12.37
CA THR A 444 -10.55 6.74 -11.22
C THR A 444 -10.51 7.84 -10.16
N ALA A 445 -10.32 7.44 -8.89
CA ALA A 445 -10.01 8.31 -7.75
C ALA A 445 -8.79 9.24 -8.00
N GLU A 446 -8.10 9.07 -9.12
CA GLU A 446 -7.00 9.89 -9.60
C GLU A 446 -7.46 11.23 -10.20
N THR A 447 -8.71 11.31 -10.63
CA THR A 447 -9.29 12.57 -11.14
C THR A 447 -9.74 13.51 -10.02
N LYS A 448 -10.09 12.99 -8.83
CA LYS A 448 -10.65 13.78 -7.72
C LYS A 448 -9.93 13.46 -6.40
N SER A 449 -9.45 14.46 -5.66
CA SER A 449 -8.87 14.22 -4.31
C SER A 449 -9.11 15.39 -3.39
N TYR A 450 -10.27 15.33 -2.74
CA TYR A 450 -10.63 16.22 -1.65
C TYR A 450 -9.79 15.97 -0.39
N ASN A 451 -9.37 14.71 -0.14
CA ASN A 451 -8.67 14.32 1.08
C ASN A 451 -7.29 15.00 1.27
N ASN A 452 -6.54 15.22 0.18
CA ASN A 452 -5.26 15.90 0.25
C ASN A 452 -5.41 17.39 0.58
N LEU A 453 -6.45 18.03 0.02
CA LEU A 453 -6.79 19.41 0.36
C LEU A 453 -7.11 19.51 1.85
N LEU A 454 -8.00 18.65 2.38
CA LEU A 454 -8.33 18.61 3.80
C LEU A 454 -7.11 18.42 4.71
N SER A 455 -6.22 17.50 4.34
CA SER A 455 -5.04 17.19 5.15
C SER A 455 -4.09 18.38 5.22
N GLY A 456 -3.82 19.01 4.07
CA GLY A 456 -2.96 20.18 4.04
C GLY A 456 -3.60 21.40 4.68
N THR A 457 -4.90 21.66 4.48
CA THR A 457 -5.58 22.81 5.11
C THR A 457 -5.65 22.69 6.62
N TYR A 458 -5.83 21.47 7.15
CA TYR A 458 -5.72 21.23 8.59
C TYR A 458 -4.31 21.52 9.10
N GLY A 459 -3.29 20.97 8.45
CA GLY A 459 -1.89 21.13 8.84
C GLY A 459 -1.39 22.57 8.77
N THR A 460 -1.67 23.28 7.68
CA THR A 460 -1.31 24.69 7.50
C THR A 460 -2.22 25.64 8.28
N ARG A 461 -3.25 25.13 8.97
CA ARG A 461 -4.32 25.90 9.61
C ARG A 461 -4.96 26.91 8.66
N ASN A 462 -5.04 26.55 7.38
CA ASN A 462 -5.64 27.41 6.37
C ASN A 462 -7.17 27.42 6.57
N PRO A 463 -7.80 28.59 6.79
CA PRO A 463 -9.22 28.68 7.11
C PRO A 463 -10.14 28.18 5.99
N TYR A 464 -9.65 28.12 4.74
CA TYR A 464 -10.44 27.72 3.58
C TYR A 464 -10.74 26.22 3.50
N GLY A 465 -10.11 25.38 4.34
CA GLY A 465 -10.41 23.94 4.39
C GLY A 465 -10.80 23.42 5.76
N GLN A 466 -11.26 24.29 6.67
CA GLN A 466 -11.85 23.89 7.96
C GLN A 466 -13.39 23.90 7.95
N GLY A 467 -14.00 24.24 6.81
CA GLY A 467 -15.45 24.31 6.60
C GLY A 467 -16.08 22.99 6.19
#